data_AF-A0A9E4MLB2-F1
#
_entry.id   AF-A0A9E4MLB2-F1
#
_cell.length_a   1.000
_cell.length_b   1.000
_cell.length_c   1.000
_cell.angle_alpha   90.00
_cell.angle_beta   90.00
_cell.angle_gamma   90.00
#
_symmetry.space_group_name_H-M   'P 1'
#
loop_
_entity.id
_entity.type
_entity.pdbx_description
1 polymer ?
#
loop_
_entity_poly.entity_id
_entity_poly.type
_entity_poly.pdbx_seq_one_letter_code
_entity_poly.pdbx_strand_id
1 'polypeptide(L)'
;MTRASMHRVRVWGAAGALVGAVCACEPQSHLLAVRAGVDAGASESFDAASPSSPPADGQGREARAPLDMGEPATPPRVDEEAFITQVAKLLWRGAPDATLAEAVRNPGAATPQDLENVVRTALRDERSGRGLSAFTREWLDLEPLERSDDATLSDVKMKSQEVQAFVIFAYRSQDALDDFLARRPTRFRFRPSAFDPGNFKDLRLGSYEDNTRSGLLSLPGVVVRAGSLQSVSQFILSDEPLYNLPARGVFVLEKVLCAKTPTPPGPTRPLVRTKGDTTVDRYRSLYEPECLACHKEIDGVGTLFEDYDRLGNHRTEENGFPTLPRWTLTLESPGVKGLGIEEFGTRVVTSVRAYQCHLAHWWKYLTGKPVDLENPEQRALAEELANAQADVQEFPVRLLLSEAFLDRFVVP
;
A
#
# COMPACT_ATOMS: atom_id res chain seq x y z
N MET A 1 -70.01 -14.83 -15.93
CA MET A 1 -70.94 -13.71 -16.16
C MET A 1 -70.35 -12.45 -15.50
N THR A 2 -69.63 -11.62 -16.28
CA THR A 2 -69.92 -10.18 -16.60
C THR A 2 -69.54 -9.20 -15.47
N ARG A 3 -68.71 -8.14 -15.59
CA ARG A 3 -68.13 -7.29 -16.67
C ARG A 3 -66.72 -6.82 -16.19
N ALA A 4 -65.63 -6.84 -16.96
CA ALA A 4 -65.20 -5.94 -18.03
C ALA A 4 -64.98 -4.46 -17.62
N SER A 5 -63.72 -4.04 -17.45
CA SER A 5 -63.25 -2.66 -17.69
C SER A 5 -62.09 -2.70 -18.68
N MET A 6 -62.29 -2.01 -19.82
CA MET A 6 -61.34 -1.84 -20.90
C MET A 6 -60.52 -0.57 -20.66
N HIS A 7 -59.20 -0.65 -20.77
CA HIS A 7 -58.37 0.49 -21.18
C HIS A 7 -57.56 0.10 -22.42
N ARG A 8 -57.84 0.83 -23.50
CA ARG A 8 -57.20 0.70 -24.81
C ARG A 8 -55.87 1.48 -24.78
N VAL A 9 -54.78 0.83 -25.18
CA VAL A 9 -53.62 1.55 -25.74
C VAL A 9 -53.30 0.91 -27.10
N ARG A 10 -53.15 1.79 -28.09
CA ARG A 10 -53.10 1.51 -29.53
C ARG A 10 -51.80 0.80 -29.92
N VAL A 11 -51.95 -0.24 -30.73
CA VAL A 11 -50.91 -0.88 -31.54
C VAL A 11 -50.60 0.01 -32.75
N TRP A 12 -49.32 0.28 -32.99
CA TRP A 12 -48.79 0.61 -34.32
C TRP A 12 -47.91 -0.56 -34.74
N GLY A 13 -48.36 -1.30 -35.75
CA GLY A 13 -47.55 -2.29 -36.44
C GLY A 13 -46.86 -1.64 -37.63
N ALA A 14 -45.56 -1.87 -37.75
CA ALA A 14 -44.84 -1.76 -39.00
C ALA A 14 -43.95 -3.00 -39.13
N ALA A 15 -44.34 -3.89 -40.03
CA ALA A 15 -43.56 -5.02 -40.49
C ALA A 15 -42.56 -4.54 -41.56
N GLY A 16 -41.32 -5.01 -41.51
CA GLY A 16 -40.30 -4.68 -42.49
C GLY A 16 -39.03 -5.52 -42.34
N ALA A 17 -39.08 -6.74 -42.87
CA ALA A 17 -37.99 -7.56 -43.41
C ALA A 17 -36.58 -7.52 -42.75
N LEU A 18 -36.25 -8.59 -42.02
CA LEU A 18 -34.86 -9.02 -41.83
C LEU A 18 -34.52 -10.07 -42.89
N VAL A 19 -33.67 -9.68 -43.83
CA VAL A 19 -32.99 -10.59 -44.78
C VAL A 19 -31.88 -11.31 -44.03
N GLY A 20 -31.88 -12.63 -44.14
CA GLY A 20 -30.89 -13.50 -43.52
C GLY A 20 -29.52 -13.44 -44.20
N ALA A 21 -28.49 -13.65 -43.39
CA ALA A 21 -27.26 -14.30 -43.80
C ALA A 21 -26.88 -15.29 -42.69
N VAL A 22 -27.26 -16.54 -42.93
CA VAL A 22 -26.83 -17.72 -42.17
C VAL A 22 -25.48 -18.13 -42.74
N CYS A 23 -24.42 -18.08 -41.95
CA CYS A 23 -23.25 -18.92 -42.20
C CYS A 23 -23.40 -20.16 -41.31
N ALA A 24 -23.85 -21.24 -41.94
CA ALA A 24 -23.87 -22.57 -41.38
C ALA A 24 -22.47 -23.20 -41.49
N CYS A 25 -22.00 -23.80 -40.41
CA CYS A 25 -21.18 -25.00 -40.45
C CYS A 25 -21.61 -25.89 -39.29
N GLU A 26 -22.29 -26.99 -39.63
CA GLU A 26 -22.70 -28.06 -38.73
C GLU A 26 -21.51 -28.84 -38.15
N PRO A 27 -21.68 -29.49 -37.00
CA PRO A 27 -20.62 -30.26 -36.34
C PRO A 27 -20.56 -31.67 -36.92
N GLN A 28 -19.39 -32.10 -37.40
CA GLN A 28 -19.11 -33.52 -37.59
C GLN A 28 -18.43 -34.09 -36.34
N SER A 29 -19.18 -34.98 -35.70
CA SER A 29 -18.78 -35.89 -34.64
C SER A 29 -17.73 -36.89 -35.13
N HIS A 30 -16.52 -36.82 -34.58
CA HIS A 30 -15.63 -37.96 -34.51
C HIS A 30 -15.14 -38.13 -33.07
N LEU A 31 -15.68 -39.17 -32.44
CA LEU A 31 -15.17 -39.80 -31.22
C LEU A 31 -13.73 -40.26 -31.47
N LEU A 32 -12.78 -39.66 -30.76
CA LEU A 32 -11.49 -40.27 -30.45
C LEU A 32 -11.20 -40.03 -28.97
N ALA A 33 -11.41 -41.08 -28.18
CA ALA A 33 -11.00 -41.12 -26.78
C ALA A 33 -9.47 -41.10 -26.72
N VAL A 34 -8.90 -39.99 -26.26
CA VAL A 34 -7.50 -39.94 -25.82
C VAL A 34 -7.51 -39.93 -24.30
N ARG A 35 -7.10 -41.06 -23.73
CA ARG A 35 -6.84 -41.22 -22.30
C ARG A 35 -5.84 -40.16 -21.84
N ALA A 36 -6.19 -39.49 -20.74
CA ALA A 36 -5.29 -38.66 -19.97
C ALA A 36 -4.10 -39.49 -19.46
N GLY A 37 -2.90 -39.13 -19.90
CA GLY A 37 -1.65 -39.40 -19.20
C GLY A 37 -1.08 -38.04 -18.83
N VAL A 38 -1.25 -37.62 -17.58
CA VAL A 38 -0.57 -36.45 -17.03
C VAL A 38 0.78 -36.94 -16.55
N ASP A 39 1.82 -36.69 -17.34
CA ASP A 39 3.20 -36.87 -16.88
C ASP A 39 3.48 -35.85 -15.78
N ALA A 40 3.66 -36.37 -14.57
CA ALA A 40 4.21 -35.64 -13.45
C ALA A 40 5.70 -35.36 -13.71
N GLY A 41 6.06 -34.09 -13.86
CA GLY A 41 7.44 -33.67 -14.06
C GLY A 41 7.68 -32.26 -13.53
N ALA A 42 8.52 -32.18 -12.49
CA ALA A 42 9.09 -30.99 -11.85
C ALA A 42 8.18 -30.20 -10.89
N SER A 43 7.89 -30.79 -9.73
CA SER A 43 7.70 -30.01 -8.50
C SER A 43 9.06 -29.51 -8.01
N GLU A 44 9.36 -28.23 -8.17
CA GLU A 44 10.42 -27.60 -7.37
C GLU A 44 9.98 -27.64 -5.90
N SER A 45 10.75 -28.33 -5.06
CA SER A 45 10.51 -28.41 -3.63
C SER A 45 10.65 -27.03 -2.99
N PHE A 46 9.55 -26.54 -2.41
CA PHE A 46 9.61 -25.52 -1.38
C PHE A 46 9.80 -26.27 -0.06
N ASP A 47 11.05 -26.39 0.39
CA ASP A 47 11.33 -26.94 1.71
C ASP A 47 10.82 -25.95 2.77
N ALA A 48 9.61 -26.22 3.28
CA ALA A 48 9.05 -25.53 4.43
C ALA A 48 9.84 -25.96 5.68
N ALA A 49 10.80 -25.13 6.09
CA ALA A 49 11.38 -25.24 7.42
C ALA A 49 10.27 -25.00 8.46
N SER A 50 10.11 -25.93 9.40
CA SER A 50 9.13 -25.82 10.49
C SER A 50 9.36 -24.54 11.31
N PRO A 51 8.31 -23.84 11.76
CA PRO A 51 8.46 -22.64 12.57
C PRO A 51 9.00 -23.05 13.96
N SER A 52 10.27 -22.75 14.21
CA SER A 52 10.81 -22.72 15.56
C SER A 52 10.11 -21.61 16.34
N SER A 53 9.68 -21.91 17.57
CA SER A 53 8.97 -21.02 18.47
C SER A 53 9.59 -19.62 18.56
N PRO A 54 8.79 -18.55 18.71
CA PRO A 54 9.32 -17.20 18.83
C PRO A 54 10.18 -17.08 20.10
N PRO A 55 11.34 -16.40 20.03
CA PRO A 55 12.11 -16.12 21.24
C PRO A 55 11.29 -15.21 22.15
N ALA A 56 11.31 -15.51 23.45
CA ALA A 56 10.70 -14.67 24.47
C ALA A 56 11.38 -13.29 24.47
N ASP A 57 10.58 -12.24 24.30
CA ASP A 57 10.98 -10.84 24.41
C ASP A 57 11.70 -10.56 25.74
N GLY A 58 12.87 -9.93 25.65
CA GLY A 58 13.62 -9.54 26.85
C GLY A 58 15.05 -9.05 26.63
N GLN A 59 15.51 -8.81 25.40
CA GLN A 59 16.81 -8.17 25.16
C GLN A 59 16.56 -6.78 24.59
N GLY A 60 16.87 -5.76 25.39
CA GLY A 60 16.87 -4.37 24.96
C GLY A 60 17.74 -4.21 23.73
N ARG A 61 17.15 -3.68 22.65
CA ARG A 61 17.88 -3.27 21.45
C ARG A 61 18.93 -2.24 21.90
N GLU A 62 20.20 -2.49 21.57
CA GLU A 62 21.29 -1.53 21.79
C GLU A 62 20.93 -0.18 21.15
N ALA A 63 21.32 0.92 21.79
CA ALA A 63 21.08 2.26 21.28
C ALA A 63 21.71 2.40 19.89
N ARG A 64 20.85 2.65 18.88
CA ARG A 64 21.25 2.83 17.49
C ARG A 64 22.26 3.99 17.38
N ALA A 65 23.32 3.78 16.61
CA ALA A 65 24.34 4.79 16.40
C ALA A 65 23.72 6.05 15.73
N PRO A 66 24.06 7.27 16.19
CA PRO A 66 23.65 8.49 15.51
C PRO A 66 24.16 8.50 14.06
N LEU A 67 23.28 8.85 13.13
CA LEU A 67 23.64 9.07 11.73
C LEU A 67 24.46 10.37 11.63
N ASP A 68 25.67 10.29 11.06
CA ASP A 68 26.57 11.43 10.89
C ASP A 68 26.12 12.30 9.72
N MET A 69 25.82 13.56 10.00
CA MET A 69 25.28 14.53 9.04
C MET A 69 26.35 15.31 8.28
N GLY A 70 27.65 14.95 8.37
CA GLY A 70 28.74 15.53 7.58
C GLY A 70 28.80 17.06 7.61
N GLU A 71 29.62 17.65 8.48
CA GLU A 71 29.69 19.11 8.64
C GLU A 71 30.16 19.85 7.37
N PRO A 72 29.36 20.77 6.79
CA PRO A 72 29.84 21.71 5.80
C PRO A 72 30.68 22.82 6.46
N ALA A 73 31.64 23.37 5.71
CA ALA A 73 32.34 24.58 6.07
C ALA A 73 31.35 25.76 6.16
N THR A 74 31.01 26.17 7.39
CA THR A 74 30.04 27.22 7.76
C THR A 74 28.72 27.13 6.99
N PRO A 75 27.72 26.39 7.50
CA PRO A 75 26.44 26.21 6.80
C PRO A 75 25.75 27.56 6.51
N PRO A 76 25.06 27.69 5.37
CA PRO A 76 24.37 28.91 5.00
C PRO A 76 23.31 29.27 6.05
N ARG A 77 23.14 30.57 6.31
CA ARG A 77 22.15 31.04 7.28
C ARG A 77 20.74 30.76 6.74
N VAL A 78 19.90 30.17 7.58
CA VAL A 78 18.50 29.82 7.25
C VAL A 78 17.55 30.86 7.87
N ASP A 79 16.51 31.24 7.15
CA ASP A 79 15.34 31.95 7.68
C ASP A 79 14.57 31.00 8.62
N GLU A 80 14.87 31.12 9.92
CA GLU A 80 14.31 30.29 10.98
C GLU A 80 12.79 30.38 11.04
N GLU A 81 12.23 31.59 10.89
CA GLU A 81 10.78 31.80 10.97
C GLU A 81 10.07 31.14 9.80
N ALA A 82 10.60 31.29 8.59
CA ALA A 82 10.06 30.65 7.40
C ALA A 82 10.17 29.12 7.49
N PHE A 83 11.31 28.60 7.99
CA PHE A 83 11.51 27.16 8.19
C PHE A 83 10.53 26.58 9.22
N ILE A 84 10.45 27.16 10.41
CA ILE A 84 9.52 26.74 11.48
C ILE A 84 8.07 26.76 10.96
N THR A 85 7.69 27.81 10.24
CA THR A 85 6.37 27.94 9.63
C THR A 85 6.10 26.82 8.64
N GLN A 86 7.07 26.47 7.79
CA GLN A 86 6.91 25.39 6.83
C GLN A 86 6.81 24.03 7.51
N VAL A 87 7.63 23.76 8.54
CA VAL A 87 7.56 22.53 9.33
C VAL A 87 6.17 22.36 9.96
N ALA A 88 5.62 23.41 10.56
CA ALA A 88 4.26 23.37 11.13
C ALA A 88 3.18 23.14 10.04
N LYS A 89 3.31 23.78 8.88
CA LYS A 89 2.37 23.56 7.76
C LYS A 89 2.40 22.11 7.26
N LEU A 90 3.58 21.52 7.10
CA LEU A 90 3.74 20.17 6.55
C LEU A 90 3.36 19.08 7.56
N LEU A 91 3.85 19.20 8.80
CA LEU A 91 3.70 18.15 9.82
C LEU A 91 2.46 18.34 10.69
N TRP A 92 2.07 19.57 11.01
CA TRP A 92 0.88 19.83 11.85
C TRP A 92 -0.36 20.22 11.06
N ARG A 93 -0.19 20.54 9.76
CA ARG A 93 -1.22 21.17 8.92
C ARG A 93 -1.85 22.37 9.63
N GLY A 94 -1.01 23.21 10.22
CA GLY A 94 -1.43 24.35 11.03
C GLY A 94 -0.33 25.41 11.15
N ALA A 95 -0.59 26.40 11.99
CA ALA A 95 0.38 27.45 12.32
C ALA A 95 1.45 26.93 13.30
N PRO A 96 2.68 27.47 13.24
CA PRO A 96 3.66 27.25 14.30
C PRO A 96 3.22 27.93 15.60
N ASP A 97 3.81 27.53 16.71
CA ASP A 97 3.62 28.17 18.00
C ASP A 97 4.96 28.38 18.72
N ALA A 98 4.89 28.92 19.94
CA ALA A 98 6.06 29.17 20.78
C ALA A 98 6.91 27.91 21.01
N THR A 99 6.31 26.73 21.06
CA THR A 99 7.02 25.46 21.29
C THR A 99 8.04 25.17 20.18
N LEU A 100 7.70 25.45 18.91
CA LEU A 100 8.65 25.28 17.81
C LEU A 100 9.69 26.39 17.75
N ALA A 101 9.30 27.62 18.09
CA ALA A 101 10.25 28.74 18.15
C ALA A 101 11.30 28.53 19.26
N GLU A 102 10.89 28.02 20.42
CA GLU A 102 11.76 27.72 21.56
C GLU A 102 12.71 26.54 21.31
N ALA A 103 12.46 25.72 20.27
CA ALA A 103 13.36 24.64 19.87
C ALA A 103 14.66 25.16 19.23
N VAL A 104 14.68 26.43 18.80
CA VAL A 104 15.88 27.11 18.30
C VAL A 104 16.61 27.76 19.46
N ARG A 105 17.75 27.19 19.88
CA ARG A 105 18.50 27.68 21.05
C ARG A 105 19.24 28.99 20.80
N ASN A 106 19.67 29.24 19.56
CA ASN A 106 20.40 30.44 19.16
C ASN A 106 19.63 31.19 18.05
N PRO A 107 18.57 31.95 18.38
CA PRO A 107 17.81 32.68 17.37
C PRO A 107 18.69 33.63 16.56
N GLY A 108 18.53 33.60 15.24
CA GLY A 108 19.34 34.36 14.28
C GLY A 108 20.67 33.69 13.90
N ALA A 109 21.04 32.59 14.55
CA ALA A 109 22.23 31.79 14.29
C ALA A 109 21.93 30.28 14.49
N ALA A 110 20.76 29.81 14.04
CA ALA A 110 20.38 28.42 14.16
C ALA A 110 21.42 27.47 13.56
N THR A 111 21.79 26.46 14.35
CA THR A 111 22.66 25.37 13.92
C THR A 111 21.83 24.28 13.22
N PRO A 112 22.46 23.36 12.44
CA PRO A 112 21.78 22.18 11.93
C PRO A 112 21.06 21.38 13.04
N GLN A 113 21.66 21.32 14.23
CA GLN A 113 21.04 20.68 15.40
C GLN A 113 19.79 21.41 15.90
N ASP A 114 19.75 22.74 15.82
CA ASP A 114 18.57 23.52 16.19
C ASP A 114 17.42 23.29 15.19
N LEU A 115 17.72 23.22 13.89
CA LEU A 115 16.73 22.87 12.86
C LEU A 115 16.20 21.44 13.05
N GLU A 116 17.08 20.49 13.37
CA GLU A 116 16.68 19.13 13.69
C GLU A 116 15.76 19.08 14.93
N ASN A 117 16.08 19.86 15.97
CA ASN A 117 15.24 19.96 17.16
C ASN A 117 13.84 20.47 16.81
N VAL A 118 13.71 21.45 15.90
CA VAL A 118 12.40 21.93 15.42
C VAL A 118 11.61 20.79 14.78
N VAL A 119 12.21 20.04 13.85
CA VAL A 119 11.52 18.95 13.14
C VAL A 119 11.14 17.82 14.10
N ARG A 120 12.06 17.40 14.98
CA ARG A 120 11.79 16.34 15.96
C ARG A 120 10.75 16.76 16.99
N THR A 121 10.75 18.01 17.43
CA THR A 121 9.71 18.57 18.30
C THR A 121 8.35 18.53 17.61
N ALA A 122 8.29 18.96 16.35
CA ALA A 122 7.07 18.89 15.55
C ALA A 122 6.54 17.46 15.39
N LEU A 123 7.40 16.47 15.12
CA LEU A 123 7.01 15.07 14.98
C LEU A 123 6.53 14.42 16.28
N ARG A 124 7.08 14.84 17.43
CA ARG A 124 6.67 14.31 18.76
C ARG A 124 5.34 14.88 19.24
N ASP A 125 4.99 16.09 18.81
CA ASP A 125 3.73 16.74 19.16
C ASP A 125 2.50 15.97 18.62
N GLU A 126 1.38 15.97 19.34
CA GLU A 126 0.17 15.26 18.93
C GLU A 126 -0.40 15.75 17.59
N ARG A 127 -0.20 17.03 17.28
CA ARG A 127 -0.62 17.68 16.04
C ARG A 127 0.03 17.07 14.80
N SER A 128 1.20 16.44 14.94
CA SER A 128 1.88 15.69 13.86
C SER A 128 0.97 14.65 13.20
N GLY A 129 0.00 14.11 13.94
CA GLY A 129 -0.90 13.10 13.41
C GLY A 129 -1.75 13.62 12.25
N ARG A 130 -2.02 14.94 12.16
CA ARG A 130 -2.71 15.53 10.99
C ARG A 130 -1.85 15.48 9.72
N GLY A 131 -0.55 15.80 9.83
CA GLY A 131 0.38 15.70 8.71
C GLY A 131 0.60 14.25 8.30
N LEU A 132 0.79 13.35 9.27
CA LEU A 132 0.95 11.91 9.02
C LEU A 132 -0.30 11.29 8.38
N SER A 133 -1.50 11.68 8.83
CA SER A 133 -2.78 11.29 8.20
C SER A 133 -2.84 11.78 6.76
N ALA A 134 -2.48 13.05 6.49
CA ALA A 134 -2.48 13.59 5.14
C ALA A 134 -1.46 12.89 4.21
N PHE A 135 -0.23 12.69 4.69
CA PHE A 135 0.80 11.91 4.02
C PHE A 135 0.30 10.50 3.68
N THR A 136 -0.27 9.79 4.65
CA THR A 136 -0.78 8.42 4.48
C THR A 136 -1.88 8.36 3.41
N ARG A 137 -2.82 9.32 3.44
CA ARG A 137 -3.91 9.39 2.47
C ARG A 137 -3.39 9.62 1.05
N GLU A 138 -2.38 10.47 0.87
CA GLU A 138 -1.77 10.71 -0.45
C GLU A 138 -0.93 9.52 -0.91
N TRP A 139 -0.08 8.98 -0.04
CA TRP A 139 0.81 7.87 -0.38
C TRP A 139 0.01 6.64 -0.82
N LEU A 140 -0.91 6.17 0.01
CA LEU A 140 -1.68 4.95 -0.23
C LEU A 140 -2.93 5.20 -1.09
N ASP A 141 -3.20 6.46 -1.44
CA ASP A 141 -4.39 6.90 -2.16
C ASP A 141 -5.69 6.43 -1.48
N LEU A 142 -5.88 6.76 -0.20
CA LEU A 142 -7.01 6.24 0.59
C LEU A 142 -8.35 6.94 0.29
N GLU A 143 -8.35 7.99 -0.52
CA GLU A 143 -9.54 8.78 -0.83
C GLU A 143 -10.73 7.97 -1.37
N PRO A 144 -10.56 6.96 -2.26
CA PRO A 144 -11.67 6.13 -2.72
C PRO A 144 -12.37 5.35 -1.59
N LEU A 145 -11.63 4.97 -0.53
CA LEU A 145 -12.20 4.28 0.62
C LEU A 145 -13.03 5.22 1.52
N GLU A 146 -12.68 6.50 1.55
CA GLU A 146 -13.31 7.51 2.39
C GLU A 146 -14.56 8.12 1.77
N ARG A 147 -14.65 8.09 0.44
CA ARG A 147 -15.76 8.62 -0.37
C ARG A 147 -16.81 7.59 -0.76
N SER A 148 -16.64 6.33 -0.37
CA SER A 148 -17.60 5.28 -0.70
C SER A 148 -18.90 5.47 0.09
N ASP A 149 -20.00 5.71 -0.61
CA ASP A 149 -21.36 5.76 -0.05
C ASP A 149 -22.05 4.39 -0.02
N ASP A 150 -21.37 3.33 -0.49
CA ASP A 150 -21.89 1.96 -0.43
C ASP A 150 -22.00 1.49 1.02
N ALA A 151 -23.24 1.25 1.47
CA ALA A 151 -23.53 0.80 2.84
C ALA A 151 -22.90 -0.56 3.18
N THR A 152 -22.65 -1.42 2.19
CA THR A 152 -21.91 -2.69 2.37
C THR A 152 -20.41 -2.47 2.59
N LEU A 153 -19.93 -1.26 2.27
CA LEU A 153 -18.57 -0.79 2.49
C LEU A 153 -18.50 0.29 3.58
N SER A 154 -19.54 0.46 4.39
CA SER A 154 -19.49 1.39 5.54
C SER A 154 -18.34 1.06 6.52
N ASP A 155 -17.96 -0.20 6.62
CA ASP A 155 -16.75 -0.68 7.32
C ASP A 155 -15.43 -0.21 6.66
N VAL A 156 -15.44 0.13 5.36
CA VAL A 156 -14.22 0.48 4.60
C VAL A 156 -13.71 1.88 4.95
N LYS A 157 -14.61 2.83 5.21
CA LYS A 157 -14.21 4.14 5.77
C LYS A 157 -13.49 3.96 7.11
N MET A 158 -13.98 3.04 7.93
CA MET A 158 -13.37 2.71 9.21
C MET A 158 -11.99 2.09 9.04
N LYS A 159 -11.83 1.22 8.05
CA LYS A 159 -10.53 0.62 7.70
C LYS A 159 -9.51 1.68 7.22
N SER A 160 -9.94 2.72 6.48
CA SER A 160 -9.03 3.84 6.14
C SER A 160 -8.52 4.56 7.38
N GLN A 161 -9.40 4.82 8.35
CA GLN A 161 -9.00 5.48 9.59
C GLN A 161 -8.10 4.60 10.46
N GLU A 162 -8.32 3.28 10.49
CA GLU A 162 -7.42 2.31 11.12
C GLU A 162 -6.01 2.38 10.51
N VAL A 163 -5.90 2.45 9.18
CA VAL A 163 -4.62 2.61 8.47
C VAL A 163 -3.92 3.90 8.90
N GLN A 164 -4.64 5.01 8.92
CA GLN A 164 -4.07 6.30 9.35
C GLN A 164 -3.61 6.25 10.82
N ALA A 165 -4.39 5.64 11.70
CA ALA A 165 -4.03 5.46 13.10
C ALA A 165 -2.77 4.59 13.27
N PHE A 166 -2.67 3.49 12.50
CA PHE A 166 -1.48 2.64 12.48
C PHE A 166 -0.24 3.43 12.10
N VAL A 167 -0.29 4.22 11.03
CA VAL A 167 0.86 5.03 10.60
C VAL A 167 1.25 6.03 11.68
N ILE A 168 0.29 6.77 12.24
CA ILE A 168 0.58 7.72 13.32
C ILE A 168 1.26 7.03 14.51
N PHE A 169 0.77 5.85 14.89
CA PHE A 169 1.36 5.05 15.96
C PHE A 169 2.78 4.57 15.64
N ALA A 170 3.00 4.04 14.43
CA ALA A 170 4.31 3.52 14.02
C ALA A 170 5.37 4.62 13.99
N TYR A 171 5.00 5.82 13.53
CA TYR A 171 5.87 6.98 13.60
C TYR A 171 6.17 7.35 15.04
N ARG A 172 5.17 7.47 15.92
CA ARG A 172 5.44 7.79 17.34
C ARG A 172 6.26 6.74 18.07
N SER A 173 6.09 5.48 17.70
CA SER A 173 6.82 4.34 18.27
C SER A 173 8.24 4.20 17.72
N GLN A 174 8.59 4.98 16.68
CA GLN A 174 9.87 4.90 16.00
C GLN A 174 10.14 3.49 15.48
N ASP A 175 9.18 2.96 14.73
CA ASP A 175 9.32 1.63 14.14
C ASP A 175 10.32 1.65 12.99
N ALA A 176 11.14 0.60 12.88
CA ALA A 176 11.94 0.35 11.68
C ALA A 176 11.02 0.15 10.46
N LEU A 177 11.50 0.46 9.26
CA LEU A 177 10.66 0.41 8.05
C LEU A 177 10.03 -0.98 7.78
N ASP A 178 10.78 -2.05 8.01
CA ASP A 178 10.33 -3.43 7.82
C ASP A 178 9.34 -3.89 8.90
N ASP A 179 9.59 -3.51 10.16
CA ASP A 179 8.61 -3.65 11.25
C ASP A 179 7.31 -2.92 10.87
N PHE A 180 7.40 -1.65 10.49
CA PHE A 180 6.26 -0.82 10.11
C PHE A 180 5.45 -1.41 8.95
N LEU A 181 6.09 -1.79 7.85
CA LEU A 181 5.39 -2.22 6.65
C LEU A 181 4.84 -3.64 6.74
N ALA A 182 5.55 -4.57 7.40
CA ALA A 182 5.29 -5.99 7.20
C ALA A 182 5.42 -6.91 8.42
N ARG A 183 6.11 -6.50 9.50
CA ARG A 183 6.40 -7.44 10.63
C ARG A 183 5.72 -7.09 11.94
N ARG A 184 5.38 -5.82 12.18
CA ARG A 184 4.81 -5.39 13.46
C ARG A 184 3.42 -5.99 13.66
N PRO A 185 3.19 -6.79 14.71
CA PRO A 185 1.85 -7.29 14.98
C PRO A 185 0.87 -6.13 15.14
N THR A 186 -0.14 -6.05 14.28
CA THR A 186 -1.07 -4.93 14.31
C THR A 186 -2.21 -5.26 15.26
N ARG A 187 -2.07 -4.84 16.51
CA ARG A 187 -3.08 -5.01 17.56
C ARG A 187 -3.79 -3.68 17.81
N PHE A 188 -4.81 -3.38 17.00
CA PHE A 188 -5.60 -2.14 17.14
C PHE A 188 -7.05 -2.46 17.47
N ARG A 189 -7.53 -2.00 18.63
CA ARG A 189 -8.97 -1.88 18.91
C ARG A 189 -9.37 -0.45 18.62
N PHE A 190 -9.51 -0.16 17.34
CA PHE A 190 -9.94 1.16 16.91
C PHE A 190 -11.37 1.44 17.38
N ARG A 191 -11.60 2.58 18.07
CA ARG A 191 -12.95 3.02 18.44
C ARG A 191 -13.41 4.13 17.49
N PRO A 192 -14.39 3.87 16.61
CA PRO A 192 -14.76 4.73 15.49
C PRO A 192 -15.13 6.18 15.79
N SER A 193 -15.78 6.42 16.93
CA SER A 193 -16.60 7.64 17.15
C SER A 193 -15.79 8.91 17.45
N ALA A 194 -14.46 8.86 17.45
CA ALA A 194 -13.60 9.95 17.91
C ALA A 194 -12.29 10.09 17.10
N PHE A 195 -12.24 9.63 15.84
CA PHE A 195 -11.00 9.77 15.06
C PHE A 195 -10.71 11.22 14.68
N ASP A 196 -9.89 11.86 15.51
CA ASP A 196 -9.20 13.11 15.19
C ASP A 196 -7.69 12.82 15.08
N PRO A 197 -7.10 12.85 13.87
CA PRO A 197 -5.68 12.61 13.71
C PRO A 197 -4.82 13.64 14.46
N GLY A 198 -5.36 14.81 14.81
CA GLY A 198 -4.67 15.84 15.59
C GLY A 198 -4.85 15.74 17.12
N ASN A 199 -5.65 14.79 17.61
CA ASN A 199 -5.91 14.58 19.04
C ASN A 199 -6.04 13.08 19.32
N PHE A 200 -4.89 12.43 19.47
CA PHE A 200 -4.78 10.97 19.45
C PHE A 200 -4.91 10.33 20.84
N LYS A 201 -5.20 11.11 21.89
CA LYS A 201 -5.29 10.64 23.29
C LYS A 201 -6.35 9.56 23.49
N ASP A 202 -7.33 9.49 22.60
CA ASP A 202 -8.42 8.51 22.64
C ASP A 202 -8.14 7.22 21.85
N LEU A 203 -6.99 7.12 21.17
CA LEU A 203 -6.66 5.91 20.43
C LEU A 203 -6.14 4.83 21.39
N ARG A 204 -7.05 3.98 21.85
CA ARG A 204 -6.69 2.81 22.65
C ARG A 204 -6.33 1.66 21.72
N LEU A 205 -5.08 1.24 21.77
CA LEU A 205 -4.65 -0.02 21.19
C LEU A 205 -5.39 -1.17 21.88
N GLY A 206 -5.74 -2.20 21.15
CA GLY A 206 -6.37 -3.39 21.70
C GLY A 206 -6.18 -4.56 20.76
N SER A 207 -6.25 -5.77 21.27
CA SER A 207 -5.88 -6.97 20.53
C SER A 207 -6.95 -7.39 19.52
N TYR A 208 -6.51 -7.76 18.33
CA TYR A 208 -7.03 -8.94 17.64
C TYR A 208 -6.22 -10.14 18.15
N GLU A 209 -6.90 -11.25 18.46
CA GLU A 209 -6.29 -12.40 19.14
C GLU A 209 -5.49 -13.33 18.21
N ASP A 210 -5.57 -13.13 16.90
CA ASP A 210 -5.27 -14.16 15.91
C ASP A 210 -3.87 -14.06 15.27
N ASN A 211 -3.06 -13.03 15.58
CA ASN A 211 -1.74 -12.78 14.98
C ASN A 211 -1.75 -12.81 13.42
N THR A 212 -2.89 -12.60 12.78
CA THR A 212 -3.05 -12.68 11.31
C THR A 212 -2.68 -11.37 10.59
N ARG A 213 -2.26 -10.36 11.35
CA ARG A 213 -1.93 -9.03 10.84
C ARG A 213 -0.54 -8.59 11.31
N SER A 214 0.34 -8.40 10.35
CA SER A 214 1.72 -7.97 10.52
C SER A 214 2.02 -6.80 9.58
N GLY A 215 2.25 -5.62 10.18
CA GLY A 215 2.58 -4.37 9.51
C GLY A 215 1.44 -3.74 8.70
N LEU A 216 1.74 -2.57 8.12
CA LEU A 216 0.83 -1.77 7.30
C LEU A 216 0.18 -2.59 6.17
N LEU A 217 0.95 -3.47 5.51
CA LEU A 217 0.50 -4.21 4.33
C LEU A 217 -0.62 -5.22 4.63
N SER A 218 -0.70 -5.71 5.87
CA SER A 218 -1.74 -6.63 6.31
C SER A 218 -3.04 -5.95 6.75
N LEU A 219 -3.07 -4.61 6.83
CA LEU A 219 -4.24 -3.91 7.31
C LEU A 219 -5.38 -4.02 6.27
N PRO A 220 -6.62 -4.31 6.70
CA PRO A 220 -7.73 -4.48 5.77
C PRO A 220 -7.93 -3.28 4.83
N GLY A 221 -7.72 -2.05 5.31
CA GLY A 221 -7.82 -0.85 4.48
C GLY A 221 -6.79 -0.84 3.35
N VAL A 222 -5.56 -1.29 3.62
CA VAL A 222 -4.50 -1.40 2.61
C VAL A 222 -4.80 -2.52 1.62
N VAL A 223 -5.21 -3.69 2.10
CA VAL A 223 -5.55 -4.82 1.21
C VAL A 223 -6.72 -4.50 0.29
N VAL A 224 -7.79 -3.90 0.83
CA VAL A 224 -8.95 -3.45 0.04
C VAL A 224 -8.51 -2.40 -0.98
N ARG A 225 -7.68 -1.43 -0.56
CA ARG A 225 -7.17 -0.40 -1.47
C ARG A 225 -6.30 -1.02 -2.56
N ALA A 226 -5.38 -1.90 -2.23
CA ALA A 226 -4.50 -2.60 -3.17
C ALA A 226 -5.32 -3.35 -4.21
N GLY A 227 -6.40 -4.01 -3.79
CA GLY A 227 -7.34 -4.68 -4.69
C GLY A 227 -8.24 -3.75 -5.50
N SER A 228 -8.21 -2.42 -5.37
CA SER A 228 -9.21 -1.50 -5.94
C SER A 228 -8.65 -0.34 -6.79
N LEU A 229 -7.43 -0.46 -7.34
CA LEU A 229 -6.63 0.64 -7.92
C LEU A 229 -7.27 1.61 -8.93
N GLN A 230 -8.42 1.33 -9.55
CA GLN A 230 -9.00 2.24 -10.55
C GLN A 230 -10.50 2.54 -10.41
N SER A 231 -11.27 1.69 -9.74
CA SER A 231 -12.60 2.03 -9.22
C SER A 231 -13.15 0.87 -8.39
N VAL A 232 -13.80 1.20 -7.28
CA VAL A 232 -14.58 0.23 -6.49
C VAL A 232 -15.74 -0.34 -7.33
N SER A 233 -16.14 0.36 -8.40
CA SER A 233 -17.27 0.01 -9.26
C SER A 233 -17.05 -1.21 -10.16
N GLN A 234 -15.81 -1.62 -10.45
CA GLN A 234 -15.58 -2.86 -11.22
C GLN A 234 -15.87 -4.13 -10.40
N PHE A 235 -15.95 -4.03 -9.07
CA PHE A 235 -16.30 -5.14 -8.17
C PHE A 235 -17.80 -5.32 -7.98
N ILE A 236 -18.60 -4.28 -8.24
CA ILE A 236 -20.04 -4.26 -7.92
C ILE A 236 -20.88 -5.06 -8.93
N LEU A 237 -20.30 -5.49 -10.06
CA LEU A 237 -21.03 -6.19 -11.13
C LEU A 237 -20.83 -7.71 -11.17
N SER A 238 -20.03 -8.28 -10.26
CA SER A 238 -19.94 -9.74 -10.12
C SER A 238 -20.55 -10.19 -8.79
N ASP A 239 -21.51 -11.12 -8.84
CA ASP A 239 -22.02 -11.83 -7.66
C ASP A 239 -20.93 -12.67 -6.96
N GLU A 240 -19.75 -12.79 -7.57
CA GLU A 240 -18.59 -13.52 -7.05
C GLU A 240 -17.69 -12.61 -6.19
N PRO A 241 -17.20 -13.10 -5.04
CA PRO A 241 -16.40 -12.33 -4.08
C PRO A 241 -14.93 -12.13 -4.52
N LEU A 242 -14.70 -11.80 -5.79
CA LEU A 242 -13.36 -11.64 -6.37
C LEU A 242 -12.71 -10.31 -5.96
N TYR A 243 -11.40 -10.34 -5.74
CA TYR A 243 -10.55 -9.16 -5.69
C TYR A 243 -9.79 -8.98 -7.02
N ASN A 244 -9.15 -7.83 -7.24
CA ASN A 244 -8.29 -7.62 -8.40
C ASN A 244 -6.84 -8.01 -8.09
N LEU A 245 -6.45 -9.22 -8.53
CA LEU A 245 -5.11 -9.76 -8.30
C LEU A 245 -4.02 -8.88 -8.94
N PRO A 246 -4.12 -8.48 -10.23
CA PRO A 246 -3.16 -7.56 -10.82
C PRO A 246 -3.03 -6.24 -10.05
N ALA A 247 -4.15 -5.66 -9.61
CA ALA A 247 -4.13 -4.40 -8.87
C ALA A 247 -3.36 -4.53 -7.54
N ARG A 248 -3.51 -5.65 -6.84
CA ARG A 248 -2.74 -5.92 -5.61
C ARG A 248 -1.23 -5.91 -5.87
N GLY A 249 -0.80 -6.51 -6.98
CA GLY A 249 0.59 -6.51 -7.40
C GLY A 249 1.10 -5.13 -7.76
N VAL A 250 0.36 -4.41 -8.59
CA VAL A 250 0.66 -3.02 -8.97
C VAL A 250 0.78 -2.14 -7.72
N PHE A 251 -0.09 -2.32 -6.73
CA PHE A 251 -0.04 -1.53 -5.49
C PHE A 251 1.28 -1.71 -4.76
N VAL A 252 1.75 -2.93 -4.56
CA VAL A 252 3.04 -3.18 -3.89
C VAL A 252 4.19 -2.65 -4.74
N LEU A 253 4.18 -2.95 -6.05
CA LEU A 253 5.21 -2.49 -6.97
C LEU A 253 5.33 -0.96 -6.95
N GLU A 254 4.22 -0.22 -7.01
CA GLU A 254 4.25 1.23 -7.13
C GLU A 254 4.31 1.98 -5.79
N LYS A 255 3.65 1.47 -4.74
CA LYS A 255 3.56 2.15 -3.43
C LYS A 255 4.62 1.72 -2.43
N VAL A 256 5.24 0.55 -2.62
CA VAL A 256 6.27 0.03 -1.72
C VAL A 256 7.64 0.03 -2.38
N LEU A 257 7.70 -0.21 -3.70
CA LEU A 257 8.97 -0.37 -4.43
C LEU A 257 9.19 0.67 -5.53
N CYS A 258 8.22 1.56 -5.75
CA CYS A 258 8.20 2.59 -6.78
C CYS A 258 8.61 2.06 -8.16
N ALA A 259 8.31 0.79 -8.43
CA ALA A 259 8.54 0.13 -9.69
C ALA A 259 7.40 0.44 -10.65
N LYS A 260 7.75 1.12 -11.75
CA LYS A 260 6.78 1.48 -12.78
C LYS A 260 6.19 0.23 -13.42
N THR A 261 4.86 0.12 -13.40
CA THR A 261 4.16 -0.94 -14.11
C THR A 261 3.78 -0.50 -15.53
N PRO A 262 3.77 -1.41 -16.51
CA PRO A 262 3.39 -1.07 -17.88
C PRO A 262 1.90 -0.76 -17.97
N THR A 263 1.55 0.18 -18.85
CA THR A 263 0.14 0.44 -19.17
C THR A 263 -0.46 -0.79 -19.85
N PRO A 264 -1.67 -1.24 -19.46
CA PRO A 264 -2.31 -2.37 -20.10
C PRO A 264 -2.51 -2.15 -21.61
N PRO A 265 -2.25 -3.16 -22.46
CA PRO A 265 -2.28 -3.01 -23.92
C PRO A 265 -3.69 -2.88 -24.54
N GLY A 266 -4.77 -2.96 -23.74
CA GLY A 266 -6.15 -2.89 -24.24
C GLY A 266 -7.20 -2.75 -23.13
N PRO A 267 -8.50 -2.64 -23.49
CA PRO A 267 -9.57 -2.47 -22.51
C PRO A 267 -9.74 -3.71 -21.63
N THR A 268 -10.09 -3.50 -20.37
CA THR A 268 -10.36 -4.55 -19.37
C THR A 268 -11.54 -5.42 -19.82
N ARG A 269 -11.35 -6.75 -19.86
CA ARG A 269 -12.42 -7.70 -20.14
C ARG A 269 -13.21 -8.02 -18.85
N PRO A 270 -14.55 -8.10 -18.88
CA PRO A 270 -15.33 -8.50 -17.72
C PRO A 270 -14.97 -9.92 -17.24
N LEU A 271 -14.83 -10.12 -15.93
CA LEU A 271 -14.50 -11.41 -15.29
C LEU A 271 -15.65 -12.44 -15.32
N VAL A 272 -16.65 -12.24 -16.19
CA VAL A 272 -17.96 -12.93 -16.19
C VAL A 272 -17.86 -14.43 -16.56
N ARG A 273 -16.66 -14.94 -16.84
CA ARG A 273 -16.43 -16.35 -17.15
C ARG A 273 -15.14 -16.81 -16.50
N THR A 274 -15.20 -17.34 -15.28
CA THR A 274 -14.02 -17.92 -14.67
C THR A 274 -14.27 -19.36 -14.25
N LYS A 275 -13.39 -20.25 -14.73
CA LYS A 275 -13.17 -21.59 -14.19
C LYS A 275 -12.02 -21.46 -13.21
N GLY A 276 -12.07 -22.15 -12.08
CA GLY A 276 -10.98 -22.12 -11.10
C GLY A 276 -11.51 -22.06 -9.68
N ASP A 277 -10.78 -22.75 -8.82
CA ASP A 277 -11.15 -23.01 -7.44
C ASP A 277 -10.86 -21.78 -6.55
N THR A 278 -9.76 -21.07 -6.84
CA THR A 278 -9.37 -19.81 -6.20
C THR A 278 -9.46 -18.60 -7.16
N THR A 279 -9.47 -17.38 -6.63
CA THR A 279 -9.38 -16.13 -7.40
C THR A 279 -8.12 -16.13 -8.27
N VAL A 280 -7.00 -16.63 -7.76
CA VAL A 280 -5.74 -16.71 -8.50
C VAL A 280 -5.85 -17.62 -9.72
N ASP A 281 -6.43 -18.81 -9.55
CA ASP A 281 -6.63 -19.75 -10.66
C ASP A 281 -7.57 -19.18 -11.72
N ARG A 282 -8.62 -18.49 -11.26
CA ARG A 282 -9.57 -17.79 -12.12
C ARG A 282 -8.85 -16.73 -12.97
N TYR A 283 -7.99 -15.88 -12.39
CA TYR A 283 -7.19 -14.91 -13.16
C TYR A 283 -6.25 -15.59 -14.15
N ARG A 284 -5.49 -16.62 -13.70
CA ARG A 284 -4.56 -17.36 -14.56
C ARG A 284 -5.25 -18.01 -15.76
N SER A 285 -6.50 -18.45 -15.59
CA SER A 285 -7.30 -19.03 -16.69
C SER A 285 -7.72 -18.03 -17.77
N LEU A 286 -7.61 -16.73 -17.51
CA LEU A 286 -8.01 -15.66 -18.43
C LEU A 286 -6.86 -15.10 -19.27
N TYR A 287 -5.61 -15.44 -18.95
CA TYR A 287 -4.46 -14.84 -19.61
C TYR A 287 -4.17 -15.50 -20.95
N GLU A 288 -4.31 -14.70 -21.99
CA GLU A 288 -3.76 -15.00 -23.31
C GLU A 288 -2.22 -14.84 -23.29
N PRO A 289 -1.48 -15.48 -24.22
CA PRO A 289 -0.02 -15.44 -24.25
C PRO A 289 0.58 -14.03 -24.19
N GLU A 290 -0.07 -13.04 -24.79
CA GLU A 290 0.40 -11.65 -24.84
C GLU A 290 0.35 -10.96 -23.46
N CYS A 291 -0.50 -11.44 -22.53
CA CYS A 291 -0.63 -10.89 -21.17
C CYS A 291 0.45 -11.44 -20.22
N LEU A 292 0.96 -12.64 -20.47
CA LEU A 292 1.82 -13.36 -19.52
C LEU A 292 3.16 -12.65 -19.24
N ALA A 293 3.67 -11.88 -20.21
CA ALA A 293 4.93 -11.16 -20.07
C ALA A 293 4.94 -10.19 -18.88
N CYS A 294 3.82 -9.50 -18.63
CA CYS A 294 3.69 -8.57 -17.51
C CYS A 294 3.07 -9.23 -16.29
N HIS A 295 2.03 -10.07 -16.49
CA HIS A 295 1.30 -10.69 -15.39
C HIS A 295 2.12 -11.68 -14.59
N LYS A 296 3.18 -12.28 -15.15
CA LYS A 296 4.10 -13.12 -14.38
C LYS A 296 4.68 -12.36 -13.17
N GLU A 297 5.06 -11.10 -13.36
CA GLU A 297 5.62 -10.28 -12.30
C GLU A 297 4.54 -9.64 -11.44
N ILE A 298 3.54 -9.03 -12.08
CA ILE A 298 2.49 -8.30 -11.36
C ILE A 298 1.70 -9.26 -10.46
N ASP A 299 1.21 -10.38 -10.99
CA ASP A 299 0.42 -11.32 -10.20
C ASP A 299 1.30 -12.07 -9.20
N GLY A 300 2.56 -12.33 -9.55
CA GLY A 300 3.55 -12.91 -8.64
C GLY A 300 3.76 -12.05 -7.39
N VAL A 301 3.62 -10.73 -7.49
CA VAL A 301 3.60 -9.87 -6.30
C VAL A 301 2.19 -9.78 -5.70
N GLY A 302 1.14 -9.80 -6.52
CA GLY A 302 -0.26 -9.70 -6.06
C GLY A 302 -0.73 -10.84 -5.16
N THR A 303 -0.19 -12.04 -5.35
CA THR A 303 -0.44 -13.22 -4.50
C THR A 303 0.12 -13.06 -3.09
N LEU A 304 0.92 -12.03 -2.80
CA LEU A 304 1.33 -11.65 -1.45
C LEU A 304 0.15 -11.56 -0.46
N PHE A 305 -1.03 -11.15 -0.95
CA PHE A 305 -2.23 -10.96 -0.14
C PHE A 305 -3.26 -12.10 -0.29
N GLU A 306 -2.87 -13.28 -0.76
CA GLU A 306 -3.83 -14.36 -1.04
C GLU A 306 -4.63 -14.82 0.20
N ASP A 307 -4.00 -14.71 1.38
CA ASP A 307 -4.60 -14.94 2.70
C ASP A 307 -5.59 -13.85 3.12
N TYR A 308 -5.90 -12.90 2.25
CA TYR A 308 -6.90 -11.87 2.52
C TYR A 308 -7.96 -11.81 1.42
N ASP A 309 -9.23 -11.81 1.83
CA ASP A 309 -10.36 -11.66 0.93
C ASP A 309 -10.47 -10.23 0.34
N ARG A 310 -11.48 -10.00 -0.51
CA ARG A 310 -11.72 -8.67 -1.12
C ARG A 310 -12.04 -7.56 -0.11
N LEU A 311 -12.42 -7.92 1.12
CA LEU A 311 -12.70 -7.01 2.22
C LEU A 311 -11.49 -6.87 3.17
N GLY A 312 -10.38 -7.56 2.89
CA GLY A 312 -9.19 -7.56 3.73
C GLY A 312 -9.32 -8.41 5.00
N ASN A 313 -10.31 -9.30 5.09
CA ASN A 313 -10.38 -10.27 6.17
C ASN A 313 -9.39 -11.40 5.89
N HIS A 314 -8.69 -11.84 6.93
CA HIS A 314 -7.80 -12.98 6.82
C HIS A 314 -8.59 -14.26 6.56
N ARG A 315 -8.03 -15.15 5.73
CA ARG A 315 -8.57 -16.46 5.38
C ARG A 315 -7.41 -17.42 5.10
N THR A 316 -7.65 -18.71 5.30
CA THR A 316 -6.72 -19.78 4.91
C THR A 316 -7.23 -20.61 3.74
N GLU A 317 -8.48 -20.37 3.32
CA GLU A 317 -9.13 -21.08 2.24
C GLU A 317 -10.03 -20.14 1.43
N GLU A 318 -10.19 -20.46 0.15
CA GLU A 318 -11.15 -19.89 -0.78
C GLU A 318 -11.93 -21.01 -1.45
N ASN A 319 -13.26 -21.00 -1.33
CA ASN A 319 -14.12 -22.06 -1.87
C ASN A 319 -13.74 -23.49 -1.43
N GLY A 320 -13.16 -23.65 -0.24
CA GLY A 320 -12.70 -24.95 0.29
C GLY A 320 -11.32 -25.39 -0.20
N PHE A 321 -10.60 -24.52 -0.92
CA PHE A 321 -9.22 -24.76 -1.37
C PHE A 321 -8.26 -23.86 -0.59
N PRO A 322 -7.07 -24.35 -0.21
CA PRO A 322 -6.12 -23.58 0.58
C PRO A 322 -5.63 -22.34 -0.17
N THR A 323 -5.51 -21.21 0.53
CA THR A 323 -4.79 -20.04 0.02
C THR A 323 -3.28 -20.28 0.14
N LEU A 324 -2.54 -19.78 -0.85
CA LEU A 324 -1.09 -19.93 -0.94
C LEU A 324 -0.44 -18.58 -1.21
N PRO A 325 -0.10 -17.76 -0.20
CA PRO A 325 0.41 -16.40 -0.37
C PRO A 325 1.88 -16.36 -0.86
N ARG A 326 2.19 -17.13 -1.90
CA ARG A 326 3.51 -17.27 -2.49
C ARG A 326 3.73 -16.12 -3.44
N TRP A 327 4.78 -15.36 -3.20
CA TRP A 327 5.13 -14.23 -4.03
C TRP A 327 6.49 -14.41 -4.71
N THR A 328 6.65 -13.74 -5.84
CA THR A 328 7.88 -13.68 -6.63
C THR A 328 8.12 -12.24 -7.09
N LEU A 329 9.37 -11.80 -7.03
CA LEU A 329 9.79 -10.46 -7.43
C LEU A 329 11.10 -10.54 -8.22
N THR A 330 11.08 -10.17 -9.51
CA THR A 330 12.29 -10.17 -10.35
C THR A 330 12.88 -8.76 -10.58
N LEU A 331 12.51 -7.78 -9.76
CA LEU A 331 13.08 -6.42 -9.87
C LEU A 331 14.58 -6.38 -9.58
N GLU A 332 15.08 -7.34 -8.80
CA GLU A 332 16.49 -7.50 -8.47
C GLU A 332 17.03 -8.80 -9.10
N SER A 333 18.34 -8.87 -9.33
CA SER A 333 19.00 -10.05 -9.87
C SER A 333 20.02 -10.59 -8.86
N PRO A 334 19.90 -11.87 -8.42
CA PRO A 334 18.82 -12.81 -8.77
C PRO A 334 17.46 -12.38 -8.19
N GLY A 335 16.37 -12.78 -8.85
CA GLY A 335 15.02 -12.53 -8.35
C GLY A 335 14.77 -13.21 -7.00
N VAL A 336 13.86 -12.66 -6.20
CA VAL A 336 13.52 -13.15 -4.86
C VAL A 336 12.11 -13.72 -4.82
N LYS A 337 11.90 -14.73 -3.98
CA LYS A 337 10.60 -15.38 -3.75
C LYS A 337 10.42 -15.70 -2.26
N GLY A 338 9.18 -15.86 -1.83
CA GLY A 338 8.84 -16.21 -0.44
C GLY A 338 7.35 -16.44 -0.23
N LEU A 339 6.96 -16.52 1.04
CA LEU A 339 5.60 -16.80 1.51
C LEU A 339 5.13 -15.71 2.48
N GLY A 340 3.97 -15.15 2.19
CA GLY A 340 3.29 -14.20 3.08
C GLY A 340 3.99 -12.85 3.25
N ILE A 341 3.32 -11.96 3.97
CA ILE A 341 3.74 -10.57 4.19
C ILE A 341 4.97 -10.48 5.08
N GLU A 342 5.09 -11.31 6.12
CA GLU A 342 6.21 -11.23 7.05
C GLU A 342 7.55 -11.56 6.39
N GLU A 343 7.61 -12.63 5.57
CA GLU A 343 8.81 -12.95 4.80
C GLU A 343 9.10 -11.90 3.73
N PHE A 344 8.06 -11.31 3.12
CA PHE A 344 8.25 -10.16 2.21
C PHE A 344 8.88 -8.97 2.95
N GLY A 345 8.48 -8.71 4.18
CA GLY A 345 9.10 -7.71 5.05
C GLY A 345 10.59 -7.93 5.25
N THR A 346 10.99 -9.15 5.63
CA THR A 346 12.40 -9.46 5.91
C THR A 346 13.28 -9.47 4.66
N ARG A 347 12.74 -9.89 3.52
CA ARG A 347 13.51 -10.07 2.27
C ARG A 347 13.49 -8.88 1.32
N VAL A 348 12.40 -8.10 1.31
CA VAL A 348 12.19 -7.06 0.29
C VAL A 348 12.14 -5.68 0.91
N VAL A 349 11.46 -5.51 2.06
CA VAL A 349 11.33 -4.18 2.69
C VAL A 349 12.64 -3.69 3.31
N THR A 350 13.59 -4.59 3.55
CA THR A 350 14.96 -4.27 3.98
C THR A 350 15.86 -3.79 2.84
N SER A 351 15.40 -3.82 1.59
CA SER A 351 16.18 -3.36 0.43
C SER A 351 16.31 -1.83 0.39
N VAL A 352 17.43 -1.35 -0.18
CA VAL A 352 17.62 0.07 -0.51
C VAL A 352 16.45 0.62 -1.33
N ARG A 353 15.89 -0.18 -2.23
CA ARG A 353 14.76 0.21 -3.08
C ARG A 353 13.50 0.54 -2.27
N ALA A 354 13.18 -0.24 -1.25
CA ALA A 354 12.04 0.05 -0.37
C ALA A 354 12.24 1.36 0.39
N TYR A 355 13.46 1.60 0.91
CA TYR A 355 13.83 2.87 1.56
C TYR A 355 13.74 4.05 0.58
N GLN A 356 14.25 3.90 -0.64
CA GLN A 356 14.13 4.92 -1.69
C GLN A 356 12.67 5.26 -1.99
N CYS A 357 11.81 4.25 -2.09
CA CYS A 357 10.41 4.48 -2.40
C CYS A 357 9.67 5.20 -1.25
N HIS A 358 9.93 4.80 0.00
CA HIS A 358 9.35 5.48 1.15
C HIS A 358 9.83 6.94 1.28
N LEU A 359 11.12 7.18 1.05
CA LEU A 359 11.72 8.51 0.97
C LEU A 359 11.08 9.35 -0.13
N ALA A 360 10.89 8.76 -1.31
CA ALA A 360 10.25 9.38 -2.45
C ALA A 360 8.81 9.83 -2.17
N HIS A 361 8.02 8.99 -1.49
CA HIS A 361 6.66 9.37 -1.09
C HIS A 361 6.66 10.56 -0.13
N TRP A 362 7.62 10.60 0.82
CA TRP A 362 7.79 11.77 1.68
C TRP A 362 8.22 13.00 0.89
N TRP A 363 9.19 12.89 -0.01
CA TRP A 363 9.64 14.01 -0.82
C TRP A 363 8.50 14.63 -1.63
N LYS A 364 7.66 13.80 -2.23
CA LYS A 364 6.45 14.24 -2.93
C LYS A 364 5.51 14.99 -1.99
N TYR A 365 5.21 14.46 -0.81
CA TYR A 365 4.34 15.11 0.16
C TYR A 365 4.91 16.46 0.66
N LEU A 366 6.21 16.52 0.95
CA LEU A 366 6.86 17.71 1.51
C LEU A 366 7.05 18.84 0.49
N THR A 367 7.20 18.50 -0.79
CA THR A 367 7.61 19.48 -1.83
C THR A 367 6.63 19.62 -2.99
N GLY A 368 5.66 18.71 -3.13
CA GLY A 368 4.77 18.60 -4.29
C GLY A 368 5.45 18.15 -5.58
N LYS A 369 6.76 17.87 -5.57
CA LYS A 369 7.53 17.45 -6.75
C LYS A 369 7.36 15.94 -7.01
N PRO A 370 7.45 15.50 -8.28
CA PRO A 370 7.44 14.07 -8.57
C PRO A 370 8.65 13.38 -7.94
N VAL A 371 8.48 12.08 -7.73
CA VAL A 371 9.54 11.17 -7.31
C VAL A 371 10.56 11.05 -8.42
N ASP A 372 11.84 11.17 -8.07
CA ASP A 372 12.95 10.85 -8.96
C ASP A 372 13.87 9.85 -8.26
N LEU A 373 13.63 8.56 -8.50
CA LEU A 373 14.44 7.47 -7.93
C LEU A 373 15.87 7.46 -8.48
N GLU A 374 16.11 8.15 -9.60
CA GLU A 374 17.43 8.25 -10.21
C GLU A 374 18.24 9.42 -9.63
N ASN A 375 17.64 10.23 -8.75
CA ASN A 375 18.34 11.31 -8.06
C ASN A 375 19.45 10.74 -7.15
N PRO A 376 20.73 11.08 -7.38
CA PRO A 376 21.84 10.51 -6.62
C PRO A 376 21.82 10.83 -5.12
N GLU A 377 21.34 12.03 -4.74
CA GLU A 377 21.24 12.44 -3.33
C GLU A 377 20.16 11.63 -2.60
N GLN A 378 19.00 11.45 -3.23
CA GLN A 378 17.92 10.63 -2.66
C GLN A 378 18.35 9.17 -2.54
N ARG A 379 19.10 8.66 -3.52
CA ARG A 379 19.68 7.32 -3.47
C ARG A 379 20.68 7.17 -2.33
N ALA A 380 21.63 8.09 -2.20
CA ALA A 380 22.63 8.04 -1.13
C ALA A 380 21.97 8.10 0.26
N LEU A 381 20.99 8.99 0.43
CA LEU A 381 20.24 9.07 1.68
C LEU A 381 19.45 7.78 1.98
N ALA A 382 18.84 7.16 0.97
CA ALA A 382 18.15 5.90 1.16
C ALA A 382 19.10 4.74 1.50
N GLU A 383 20.29 4.69 0.90
CA GLU A 383 21.35 3.73 1.24
C GLU A 383 21.80 3.91 2.70
N GLU A 384 22.00 5.15 3.14
CA GLU A 384 22.33 5.47 4.52
C GLU A 384 21.23 5.01 5.50
N LEU A 385 19.98 5.35 5.22
CA LEU A 385 18.83 4.95 6.04
C LEU A 385 18.66 3.42 6.06
N ALA A 386 18.86 2.74 4.93
CA ALA A 386 18.76 1.29 4.84
C ALA A 386 19.86 0.60 5.65
N ASN A 387 21.11 1.06 5.54
CA ASN A 387 22.25 0.52 6.29
C ASN A 387 22.08 0.68 7.80
N ALA A 388 21.46 1.78 8.23
CA ALA A 388 21.15 2.02 9.64
C ALA A 388 19.84 1.36 10.11
N GLN A 389 19.09 0.71 9.21
CA GLN A 389 17.74 0.21 9.46
C GLN A 389 16.86 1.25 10.15
N ALA A 390 16.88 2.45 9.58
CA ALA A 390 16.35 3.66 10.21
C ALA A 390 14.85 3.56 10.47
N ASP A 391 14.44 4.25 11.53
CA ASP A 391 13.03 4.35 11.89
C ASP A 391 12.29 5.22 10.89
N VAL A 392 10.99 4.98 10.75
CA VAL A 392 10.13 5.72 9.82
C VAL A 392 10.10 7.23 10.08
N GLN A 393 10.43 7.70 11.29
CA GLN A 393 10.59 9.12 11.59
C GLN A 393 11.80 9.76 10.91
N GLU A 394 12.86 9.01 10.63
CA GLU A 394 14.08 9.59 10.07
C GLU A 394 13.84 10.09 8.64
N PHE A 395 12.94 9.48 7.87
CA PHE A 395 12.65 9.90 6.49
C PHE A 395 12.24 11.38 6.39
N PRO A 396 11.18 11.87 7.06
CA PRO A 396 10.85 13.29 7.03
C PRO A 396 11.91 14.17 7.72
N VAL A 397 12.59 13.68 8.77
CA VAL A 397 13.67 14.46 9.43
C VAL A 397 14.79 14.76 8.45
N ARG A 398 15.32 13.72 7.80
CA ARG A 398 16.46 13.83 6.89
C ARG A 398 16.12 14.63 5.64
N LEU A 399 14.90 14.50 5.12
CA LEU A 399 14.46 15.30 3.98
C LEU A 399 14.29 16.78 4.33
N LEU A 400 13.72 17.11 5.48
CA LEU A 400 13.53 18.50 5.90
C LEU A 400 14.87 19.21 6.22
N LEU A 401 15.91 18.44 6.53
CA LEU A 401 17.26 18.95 6.80
C LEU A 401 18.22 18.81 5.59
N SER A 402 17.75 18.25 4.48
CA SER A 402 18.56 18.15 3.26
C SER A 402 18.81 19.53 2.65
N GLU A 403 19.97 19.70 2.01
CA GLU A 403 20.33 20.93 1.28
C GLU A 403 19.23 21.32 0.28
N ALA A 404 18.77 20.35 -0.53
CA ALA A 404 17.69 20.53 -1.48
C ALA A 404 16.36 21.02 -0.87
N PHE A 405 16.15 20.83 0.44
CA PHE A 405 15.03 21.41 1.16
C PHE A 405 15.35 22.77 1.77
N LEU A 406 16.51 22.89 2.43
CA LEU A 406 16.93 24.08 3.15
C LEU A 406 17.27 25.27 2.25
N ASP A 407 17.69 25.04 1.00
CA ASP A 407 17.97 26.08 0.00
C ASP A 407 16.82 27.07 -0.20
N ARG A 408 15.58 26.63 0.06
CA ARG A 408 14.38 27.47 -0.03
C ARG A 408 14.29 28.54 1.05
N PHE A 409 15.11 28.43 2.08
CA PHE A 409 15.11 29.26 3.28
C PHE A 409 16.46 29.95 3.49
N VAL A 410 17.45 29.73 2.63
CA VAL A 410 18.76 30.39 2.76
C VAL A 410 18.59 31.89 2.58
N VAL A 411 19.09 32.65 3.55
CA VAL A 411 19.11 34.12 3.50
C VAL A 411 20.46 34.63 2.98
N PRO A 412 20.47 35.77 2.25
CA PRO A 412 21.69 36.38 1.71
C PRO A 412 22.74 36.78 2.75
#